data_AF-A0A2N8TL78-F1
#
_entry.id   AF-A0A2N8TL78-F1
#
_cell.length_a   1.000
_cell.length_b   1.000
_cell.length_c   1.000
_cell.angle_alpha   90.00
_cell.angle_beta   90.00
_cell.angle_gamma   90.00
#
_symmetry.space_group_name_H-M   'P 1'
#
loop_
_entity.id
_entity.type
_entity.pdbx_description
1 polymer ?
#
loop_
_entity_poly.entity_id
_entity_poly.type
_entity_poly.pdbx_seq_one_letter_code
_entity_poly.pdbx_strand_id
1 'polypeptide(L)'
;MTTADQTEHDRRERYMAALRDADPYALVERRDDRARLADAVMAVADAETTDLRALAADATEYRVPVPDNGGTTLLVRRQNLAHGTGWAVSIPAYGGGRAWTTEGWQESISALTVDRLFCWPDAPTAITEARRALTA
;
A
#
# COMPACT_ATOMS: atom_id res chain seq x y z
N MET A 1 -30.75 7.56 7.67
CA MET A 1 -29.83 8.65 7.30
C MET A 1 -29.25 9.20 8.59
N THR A 2 -28.00 8.86 8.89
CA THR A 2 -27.32 9.16 10.16
C THR A 2 -26.57 10.49 10.06
N THR A 3 -26.46 11.21 11.18
CA THR A 3 -25.88 12.56 11.27
C THR A 3 -24.44 12.67 10.73
N ALA A 4 -23.69 11.55 10.70
CA ALA A 4 -22.36 11.48 10.10
C ALA A 4 -22.37 11.66 8.56
N ASP A 5 -23.38 11.11 7.89
CA ASP A 5 -23.57 11.17 6.44
C ASP A 5 -23.94 12.61 5.99
N GLN A 6 -24.75 13.29 6.83
CA GLN A 6 -25.08 14.70 6.64
C GLN A 6 -23.84 15.60 6.78
N THR A 7 -22.95 15.27 7.73
CA THR A 7 -21.74 16.06 8.01
C THR A 7 -20.73 15.96 6.86
N GLU A 8 -20.63 14.79 6.23
CA GLU A 8 -19.77 14.57 5.07
C GLU A 8 -20.32 15.24 3.81
N HIS A 9 -21.64 15.21 3.63
CA HIS A 9 -22.33 15.95 2.59
C HIS A 9 -22.09 17.47 2.71
N ASP A 10 -22.26 18.02 3.91
CA ASP A 10 -22.06 19.44 4.19
C ASP A 10 -20.59 19.87 4.03
N ARG A 11 -19.65 18.98 4.41
CA ARG A 11 -18.21 19.21 4.20
C ARG A 11 -17.87 19.21 2.72
N ARG A 12 -18.45 18.29 1.95
CA ARG A 12 -18.28 18.22 0.49
C ARG A 12 -18.88 19.43 -0.22
N GLU A 13 -20.06 19.88 0.18
CA GLU A 13 -20.67 21.09 -0.39
C GLU A 13 -19.85 22.33 -0.10
N ARG A 14 -19.34 22.51 1.12
CA ARG A 14 -18.43 23.64 1.44
C ARG A 14 -17.12 23.58 0.66
N TYR A 15 -16.55 22.40 0.48
CA TYR A 15 -15.34 22.20 -0.33
C TYR A 15 -15.57 22.56 -1.81
N MET A 16 -16.68 22.10 -2.38
CA MET A 16 -17.04 22.40 -3.77
C MET A 16 -17.43 23.87 -3.98
N ALA A 17 -18.06 24.51 -2.98
CA ALA A 17 -18.32 25.94 -2.99
C ALA A 17 -17.03 26.75 -2.93
N ALA A 18 -16.09 26.38 -2.04
CA ALA A 18 -14.77 27.01 -1.97
C ALA A 18 -13.98 26.84 -3.28
N LEU A 19 -14.06 25.67 -3.93
CA LEU A 19 -13.45 25.43 -5.24
C LEU A 19 -14.09 26.23 -6.37
N ARG A 20 -15.42 26.45 -6.34
CA ARG A 20 -16.14 27.27 -7.33
C ARG A 20 -15.84 28.76 -7.17
N ASP A 21 -15.78 29.24 -5.94
CA ASP A 21 -15.53 30.64 -5.61
C ASP A 21 -14.06 31.02 -5.82
N ALA A 22 -13.15 30.04 -5.67
CA ALA A 22 -11.72 30.22 -5.91
C ALA A 22 -11.33 30.40 -7.38
N ASP A 23 -12.26 30.27 -8.34
CA ASP A 23 -12.03 30.15 -9.78
C ASP A 23 -10.68 29.46 -10.10
N PRO A 24 -10.67 28.12 -10.26
CA PRO A 24 -9.43 27.37 -10.45
C PRO A 24 -8.67 27.76 -11.72
N TYR A 25 -9.26 28.59 -12.59
CA TYR A 25 -8.61 29.21 -13.75
C TYR A 25 -8.21 30.68 -13.57
N ALA A 26 -8.70 31.38 -12.53
CA ALA A 26 -8.28 32.76 -12.21
C ALA A 26 -6.89 32.84 -11.57
N LEU A 27 -6.35 31.72 -11.07
CA LEU A 27 -5.01 31.66 -10.45
C LEU A 27 -3.87 31.56 -11.48
N VAL A 28 -4.10 31.87 -12.75
CA VAL A 28 -3.08 31.75 -13.80
C VAL A 28 -2.94 33.05 -14.61
N GLU A 29 -2.84 34.19 -13.94
CA GLU A 29 -2.44 35.43 -14.62
C GLU A 29 -0.99 35.84 -14.31
N ARG A 30 -0.37 35.33 -13.23
CA ARG A 30 1.02 35.63 -12.86
C ARG A 30 1.82 34.36 -12.53
N ARG A 31 3.12 34.38 -12.85
CA ARG A 31 4.07 33.29 -12.56
C ARG A 31 4.10 32.89 -11.08
N ASP A 32 3.83 33.84 -10.19
CA ASP A 32 3.81 33.63 -8.74
C ASP A 32 2.59 32.81 -8.28
N ASP A 33 1.46 32.89 -8.98
CA ASP A 33 0.25 32.13 -8.64
C ASP A 33 0.40 30.66 -9.06
N ARG A 34 1.12 30.39 -10.15
CA ARG A 34 1.51 29.03 -10.54
C ARG A 34 2.44 28.37 -9.52
N ALA A 35 3.38 29.13 -8.95
CA ALA A 35 4.26 28.61 -7.91
C ALA A 35 3.48 28.28 -6.63
N ARG A 36 2.60 29.18 -6.18
CA ARG A 36 1.73 28.93 -5.02
C ARG A 36 0.77 27.76 -5.24
N LEU A 37 0.21 27.61 -6.43
CA LEU A 37 -0.62 26.47 -6.78
C LEU A 37 0.18 25.17 -6.76
N ALA A 38 1.40 25.16 -7.30
CA ALA A 38 2.28 24.00 -7.25
C ALA A 38 2.62 23.61 -5.80
N ASP A 39 2.98 24.58 -4.96
CA ASP A 39 3.28 24.35 -3.54
C ASP A 39 2.06 23.81 -2.79
N ALA A 40 0.87 24.37 -3.02
CA ALA A 40 -0.37 23.89 -2.42
C ALA A 40 -0.72 22.47 -2.87
N VAL A 41 -0.55 22.15 -4.15
CA VAL A 41 -0.77 20.79 -4.68
C VAL A 41 0.22 19.80 -4.08
N MET A 42 1.51 20.17 -3.97
CA MET A 42 2.52 19.33 -3.35
C MET A 42 2.23 19.08 -1.87
N ALA A 43 1.81 20.11 -1.13
CA ALA A 43 1.45 19.98 0.29
C ALA A 43 0.25 19.04 0.50
N VAL A 44 -0.77 19.13 -0.37
CA VAL A 44 -1.92 18.20 -0.34
C VAL A 44 -1.47 16.77 -0.68
N ALA A 45 -0.65 16.59 -1.71
CA ALA A 45 -0.14 15.28 -2.10
C ALA A 45 0.73 14.63 -0.99
N ASP A 46 1.55 15.42 -0.29
CA ASP A 46 2.36 14.94 0.83
C ASP A 46 1.50 14.54 2.04
N ALA A 47 0.45 15.32 2.33
CA ALA A 47 -0.52 14.99 3.38
C ALA A 47 -1.26 13.69 3.06
N GLU A 48 -1.81 13.57 1.85
CA GLU A 48 -2.48 12.34 1.39
C GLU A 48 -1.52 11.14 1.41
N THR A 49 -0.28 11.32 0.97
CA THR A 49 0.75 10.27 1.01
C THR A 49 1.06 9.84 2.44
N THR A 50 1.05 10.77 3.39
CA THR A 50 1.29 10.48 4.81
C THR A 50 0.14 9.67 5.40
N ASP A 51 -1.10 10.07 5.13
CA ASP A 51 -2.30 9.35 5.59
C ASP A 51 -2.37 7.94 5.00
N LEU A 52 -2.06 7.79 3.70
CA LEU A 52 -2.00 6.49 3.04
C LEU A 52 -0.88 5.60 3.60
N ARG A 53 0.27 6.17 3.97
CA ARG A 53 1.36 5.43 4.63
C ARG A 53 0.96 4.98 6.03
N ALA A 54 0.25 5.81 6.78
CA ALA A 54 -0.26 5.44 8.10
C ALA A 54 -1.27 4.29 7.99
N LEU A 55 -2.21 4.38 7.05
CA LEU A 55 -3.16 3.29 6.77
C LEU A 55 -2.47 2.00 6.34
N ALA A 56 -1.43 2.11 5.51
CA ALA A 56 -0.61 0.97 5.10
C ALA A 56 0.14 0.34 6.29
N ALA A 57 0.70 1.13 7.20
CA ALA A 57 1.46 0.63 8.35
C ALA A 57 0.64 -0.33 9.24
N ASP A 58 -0.67 -0.11 9.34
CA ASP A 58 -1.60 -0.97 10.09
C ASP A 58 -2.11 -2.17 9.29
N ALA A 59 -1.76 -2.29 8.01
CA ALA A 59 -2.16 -3.42 7.20
C ALA A 59 -1.62 -4.73 7.78
N THR A 60 -2.40 -5.80 7.65
CA THR A 60 -1.98 -7.17 7.98
C THR A 60 -1.60 -7.98 6.75
N GLU A 61 -1.90 -7.46 5.55
CA GLU A 61 -1.62 -8.09 4.26
C GLU A 61 -1.39 -7.02 3.19
N TYR A 62 -0.36 -7.22 2.38
CA TYR A 62 -0.13 -6.49 1.14
C TYR A 62 -0.23 -7.43 -0.05
N ARG A 63 -0.85 -6.95 -1.13
CA ARG A 63 -0.86 -7.61 -2.44
C ARG A 63 -0.04 -6.79 -3.40
N VAL A 64 1.08 -7.34 -3.83
CA VAL A 64 2.09 -6.61 -4.60
C VAL A 64 2.20 -7.23 -5.99
N PRO A 65 1.72 -6.54 -7.04
CA PRO A 65 1.93 -6.96 -8.41
C PRO A 65 3.43 -6.96 -8.73
N VAL A 66 3.88 -8.01 -9.43
CA VAL A 66 5.25 -8.15 -9.95
C VAL A 66 5.13 -8.47 -11.44
N PRO A 67 5.06 -7.44 -12.31
CA PRO A 67 4.84 -7.62 -13.74
C PRO A 67 5.99 -8.37 -14.42
N ASP A 68 7.22 -8.18 -13.92
CA ASP A 68 8.44 -8.70 -14.52
C ASP A 68 8.56 -10.23 -14.50
N ASN A 69 7.69 -10.93 -13.75
CA ASN A 69 7.65 -12.39 -13.67
C ASN A 69 6.29 -12.96 -14.12
N GLY A 70 5.90 -12.65 -15.36
CA GLY A 70 4.66 -13.17 -15.96
C GLY A 70 3.37 -12.63 -15.32
N GLY A 71 3.43 -11.48 -14.66
CA GLY A 71 2.25 -10.85 -14.03
C GLY A 71 1.83 -11.46 -12.69
N THR A 72 2.76 -12.08 -11.96
CA THR A 72 2.43 -12.67 -10.65
C THR A 72 2.11 -11.62 -9.59
N THR A 73 1.44 -12.03 -8.52
CA THR A 73 1.15 -11.19 -7.35
C THR A 73 1.77 -11.82 -6.12
N LEU A 74 2.64 -11.07 -5.43
CA LEU A 74 3.12 -11.43 -4.11
C LEU A 74 2.05 -11.12 -3.08
N LEU A 75 1.87 -12.04 -2.14
CA LEU A 75 1.02 -11.88 -0.98
C LEU A 75 1.92 -11.82 0.26
N VAL A 76 2.01 -10.65 0.89
CA VAL A 76 2.91 -10.38 2.02
C VAL A 76 2.06 -10.19 3.26
N ARG A 77 2.08 -11.15 4.17
CA ARG A 77 1.19 -11.19 5.34
C ARG A 77 1.96 -11.08 6.63
N ARG A 78 1.38 -10.36 7.58
CA ARG A 78 1.81 -10.38 8.97
C ARG A 78 1.49 -11.74 9.57
N GLN A 79 2.50 -12.41 10.09
CA GLN A 79 2.39 -13.66 10.83
C GLN A 79 2.68 -13.38 12.30
N ASN A 80 1.94 -14.06 13.16
CA ASN A 80 2.21 -14.09 14.59
C ASN A 80 2.64 -15.52 14.94
N LEU A 81 3.92 -15.81 14.73
CA LEU A 81 4.49 -17.14 14.96
C LEU A 81 4.93 -17.27 16.42
N ALA A 82 5.20 -18.51 16.85
CA ALA A 82 5.73 -18.80 18.18
C ALA A 82 7.05 -18.05 18.49
N HIS A 83 7.79 -17.67 17.45
CA HIS A 83 9.08 -16.95 17.54
C HIS A 83 8.98 -15.43 17.38
N GLY A 84 7.76 -14.87 17.31
CA GLY A 84 7.51 -13.43 17.24
C GLY A 84 6.66 -13.01 16.05
N THR A 85 6.42 -11.71 15.95
CA THR A 85 5.67 -11.11 14.85
C THR A 85 6.61 -10.79 13.68
N GLY A 86 6.24 -11.19 12.47
CA GLY A 86 7.01 -10.87 11.27
C GLY A 86 6.16 -10.96 10.01
N TRP A 87 6.80 -10.82 8.85
CA TRP A 87 6.14 -10.77 7.55
C TRP A 87 6.58 -11.93 6.67
N ALA A 88 5.62 -12.79 6.31
CA ALA A 88 5.85 -13.91 5.41
C ALA A 88 5.35 -13.58 4.00
N VAL A 89 6.00 -14.15 2.99
CA VAL A 89 5.67 -13.92 1.58
C VAL A 89 5.24 -15.21 0.91
N SER A 90 4.18 -15.14 0.12
CA SER A 90 3.74 -16.22 -0.75
C SER A 90 3.32 -15.72 -2.14
N ILE A 91 3.28 -16.64 -3.09
CA ILE A 91 2.72 -16.49 -4.42
C ILE A 91 1.50 -17.41 -4.49
N PRO A 92 0.28 -16.87 -4.56
CA PRO A 92 -0.91 -17.69 -4.70
C PRO A 92 -0.92 -18.36 -6.07
N ALA A 93 -1.22 -19.66 -6.10
CA ALA A 93 -1.51 -20.39 -7.32
C ALA A 93 -2.61 -21.41 -7.05
N TYR A 94 -3.21 -21.94 -8.12
CA TYR A 94 -4.19 -23.01 -8.00
C TYR A 94 -3.52 -24.24 -7.36
N GLY A 95 -4.03 -24.71 -6.22
CA GLY A 95 -3.43 -25.81 -5.45
C GLY A 95 -2.46 -25.39 -4.33
N GLY A 96 -2.43 -24.10 -3.95
CA GLY A 96 -1.70 -23.61 -2.77
C GLY A 96 -0.58 -22.63 -3.11
N GLY A 97 0.06 -22.77 -4.27
CA GLY A 97 1.15 -21.88 -4.68
C GLY A 97 2.41 -22.03 -3.82
N ARG A 98 3.26 -21.01 -3.82
CA ARG A 98 4.60 -21.09 -3.22
C ARG A 98 4.73 -20.12 -2.06
N ALA A 99 5.47 -20.49 -1.02
CA ALA A 99 5.82 -19.63 0.10
C ALA A 99 7.34 -19.53 0.24
N TRP A 100 7.81 -18.39 0.72
CA TRP A 100 9.23 -18.20 0.99
C TRP A 100 9.61 -18.80 2.35
N THR A 101 10.63 -19.66 2.34
CA THR A 101 11.19 -20.32 3.52
C THR A 101 12.67 -19.97 3.67
N THR A 102 13.30 -20.47 4.73
CA THR A 102 14.76 -20.39 4.91
C THR A 102 15.55 -21.07 3.79
N GLU A 103 14.90 -21.96 3.04
CA GLU A 103 15.48 -22.72 1.91
C GLU A 103 15.08 -22.11 0.54
N GLY A 104 14.39 -20.96 0.54
CA GLY A 104 13.88 -20.30 -0.66
C GLY A 104 12.40 -20.60 -0.94
N TRP A 105 11.97 -20.49 -2.20
CA TRP A 105 10.57 -20.71 -2.60
C TRP A 105 10.18 -22.21 -2.56
N GLN A 106 9.28 -22.58 -1.66
CA GLN A 106 8.74 -23.94 -1.51
C GLN A 106 7.23 -23.97 -1.72
N GLU A 107 6.66 -25.14 -2.00
CA GLU A 107 5.19 -25.31 -2.08
C GLU A 107 4.54 -24.99 -0.73
N SER A 108 3.50 -24.15 -0.75
CA SER A 108 2.93 -23.55 0.46
C SER A 108 2.24 -24.57 1.37
N ILE A 109 1.66 -25.64 0.81
CA ILE A 109 1.05 -26.73 1.58
C ILE A 109 2.11 -27.41 2.46
N SER A 110 3.33 -27.57 1.94
CA SER A 110 4.46 -28.10 2.70
C SER A 110 5.09 -27.06 3.62
N ALA A 111 5.06 -25.76 3.28
CA ALA A 111 5.69 -24.72 4.10
C ALA A 111 4.85 -24.31 5.33
N LEU A 112 3.52 -24.29 5.20
CA LEU A 112 2.59 -23.87 6.25
C LEU A 112 2.41 -24.91 7.37
N THR A 113 2.75 -26.17 7.10
CA THR A 113 2.55 -27.29 8.03
C THR A 113 3.75 -27.56 8.95
N VAL A 114 4.93 -26.98 8.68
CA VAL A 114 6.20 -27.28 9.40
C VAL A 114 6.93 -26.06 9.97
N ASP A 115 6.26 -24.91 10.12
CA ASP A 115 6.86 -23.68 10.69
C ASP A 115 8.16 -23.22 9.98
N ARG A 116 8.31 -23.59 8.69
CA ARG A 116 9.50 -23.26 7.89
C ARG A 116 9.43 -21.89 7.24
N LEU A 117 8.34 -21.15 7.47
CA LEU A 117 8.16 -19.83 6.90
C LEU A 117 9.26 -18.90 7.41
N PHE A 118 9.97 -18.28 6.47
CA PHE A 118 10.87 -17.21 6.84
C PHE A 118 10.05 -15.93 6.98
N CYS A 119 10.19 -15.28 8.14
CA CYS A 119 9.51 -14.03 8.43
C CYS A 119 10.52 -12.89 8.54
N TRP A 120 10.34 -11.86 7.73
CA TRP A 120 11.10 -10.62 7.83
C TRP A 120 10.56 -9.71 8.94
N PRO A 121 11.38 -8.80 9.47
CA PRO A 121 10.95 -7.86 10.51
C PRO A 121 9.90 -6.85 10.01
N ASP A 122 9.90 -6.51 8.72
CA ASP A 122 9.01 -5.51 8.12
C ASP A 122 8.59 -5.88 6.68
N ALA A 123 7.43 -5.36 6.26
CA ALA A 123 6.88 -5.62 4.93
C ALA A 123 7.72 -5.05 3.77
N PRO A 124 8.25 -3.81 3.83
CA PRO A 124 9.14 -3.29 2.78
C PRO A 124 10.34 -4.18 2.46
N THR A 125 11.01 -4.69 3.49
CA THR A 125 12.13 -5.62 3.35
C THR A 125 11.66 -6.93 2.73
N ALA A 126 10.55 -7.50 3.21
CA ALA A 126 9.97 -8.73 2.67
C ALA A 126 9.65 -8.61 1.17
N ILE A 127 9.03 -7.50 0.75
CA ILE A 127 8.67 -7.22 -0.65
C ILE A 127 9.93 -7.09 -1.51
N THR A 128 10.94 -6.36 -1.05
CA THR A 128 12.17 -6.10 -1.80
C THR A 128 12.94 -7.39 -2.06
N GLU A 129 13.14 -8.20 -1.01
CA GLU A 129 13.87 -9.45 -1.11
C GLU A 129 13.10 -10.49 -1.93
N ALA A 130 11.78 -10.60 -1.75
CA ALA A 130 10.96 -11.51 -2.56
C ALA A 130 10.94 -11.12 -4.05
N ARG A 131 10.94 -9.83 -4.38
CA ARG A 131 11.05 -9.37 -5.77
C ARG A 131 12.39 -9.73 -6.38
N ARG A 132 13.50 -9.46 -5.68
CA ARG A 132 14.84 -9.84 -6.13
C ARG A 132 14.96 -11.33 -6.39
N ALA A 133 14.41 -12.15 -5.49
CA ALA A 133 14.44 -13.60 -5.61
C ALA A 133 13.56 -14.18 -6.74
N LEU A 134 12.66 -13.38 -7.33
CA LEU A 134 11.87 -13.80 -8.49
C LEU A 134 12.54 -13.45 -9.82
N THR A 135 13.49 -12.52 -9.81
CA THR A 135 14.21 -12.07 -11.01
C THR A 135 15.62 -12.64 -11.12
N ALA A 136 16.09 -13.35 -10.08
CA ALA A 136 17.36 -14.07 -10.06
C ALA A 136 17.18 -15.50 -10.60
#